data_AF-A0A954TZT2-F1
#
_entry.id   AF-A0A954TZT2-F1
#
_cell.length_a   1.000
_cell.length_b   1.000
_cell.length_c   1.000
_cell.angle_alpha   90.00
_cell.angle_beta   90.00
_cell.angle_gamma   90.00
#
_symmetry.space_group_name_H-M   'P 1'
#
loop_
_entity.id
_entity.type
_entity.pdbx_description
1 polymer ?
#
loop_
_entity_poly.entity_id
_entity_poly.type
_entity_poly.pdbx_seq_one_letter_code
_entity_poly.pdbx_strand_id
1 'polypeptide(L)'
;MSGFLYHYHPVEPATWFYLSSLLMIGLFFKFSRFWSVRNLDLVLLILLAPGLLFIHYGKLSYHRELWESQRAASATMNEGTGAPIVNGDVAAADSADESILSSDVDTEQTRTGQREALSTGDRDGELLTDAAPVDEGAVDGDTETVEDMADLEPPLSSGQQAQKYGYLWLYGAGMLVLARLLADPTMVRRPLLEPNLSAGGLTFISCSLFVFLMANVISRPSDDVLTADPLSPDAVTLQETVRVDEGPGYSLLASLPSPVQKTLAILAHLTVVVGMVLIGYWHFDNIIMGVGAATLYLMLPYTSLMTNEIKHVMPAASLVWAVLCYRRPMTAGVFLGLAGGMTYYPLFLLPLWLSFYWPRGLYRFISGVGVVLVLLVFVLFSSSGVVHSVRLMFGLYPPAMDNLRGIWDMSLNGWSSYYRIPVLAAFVALASSLALWPAQKNLGTLLSCSAAVMVATQFWHGYGGGIYMAWYLPLLLLTIFRPNLEDRVALTVLAEGWLPRRMSLLPTGKAAFSSSHVS
;
A
#
# COMPACT_ATOMS: atom_id res chain seq x y z
N MET A 1 -28.98 -12.93 6.68
CA MET A 1 -28.25 -11.95 5.84
C MET A 1 -26.96 -12.51 5.22
N SER A 2 -26.56 -13.76 5.51
CA SER A 2 -25.34 -14.38 4.97
C SER A 2 -25.39 -14.73 3.48
N GLY A 3 -26.57 -14.99 2.90
CA GLY A 3 -26.70 -15.43 1.50
C GLY A 3 -26.35 -14.38 0.43
N PHE A 4 -26.56 -13.08 0.70
CA PHE A 4 -26.37 -12.04 -0.32
C PHE A 4 -24.89 -11.72 -0.58
N LEU A 5 -24.03 -11.82 0.43
CA LEU A 5 -22.59 -11.58 0.29
C LEU A 5 -21.86 -12.72 -0.47
N TYR A 6 -22.45 -13.92 -0.58
CA TYR A 6 -21.87 -15.02 -1.36
C TYR A 6 -21.84 -14.76 -2.87
N HIS A 7 -22.78 -13.98 -3.39
CA HIS A 7 -22.83 -13.61 -4.81
C HIS A 7 -22.14 -12.28 -5.12
N TYR A 8 -21.56 -11.63 -4.11
CA TYR A 8 -20.85 -10.39 -4.31
C TYR A 8 -19.51 -10.65 -4.99
N HIS A 9 -19.41 -10.25 -6.25
CA HIS A 9 -18.14 -10.22 -6.97
C HIS A 9 -17.50 -8.83 -6.87
N PRO A 10 -16.24 -8.73 -6.43
CA PRO A 10 -15.55 -7.45 -6.44
C PRO A 10 -15.45 -6.93 -7.88
N VAL A 11 -15.64 -5.61 -8.04
CA VAL A 11 -15.50 -4.97 -9.35
C VAL A 11 -14.06 -5.08 -9.82
N GLU A 12 -13.90 -5.46 -11.09
CA GLU A 12 -12.58 -5.58 -11.71
C GLU A 12 -11.81 -4.23 -11.65
N PRO A 13 -10.51 -4.23 -11.30
CA PRO A 13 -9.74 -2.99 -11.15
C PRO A 13 -9.75 -2.07 -12.36
N ALA A 14 -9.68 -2.60 -13.58
CA ALA A 14 -9.76 -1.79 -14.80
C ALA A 14 -11.12 -1.09 -14.93
N THR A 15 -12.23 -1.80 -14.67
CA THR A 15 -13.58 -1.23 -14.69
C THR A 15 -13.71 -0.12 -13.65
N TRP A 16 -13.22 -0.35 -12.43
CA TRP A 16 -13.21 0.68 -11.39
C TRP A 16 -12.40 1.90 -11.81
N PHE A 17 -11.24 1.72 -12.44
CA PHE A 17 -10.42 2.81 -12.96
C PHE A 17 -11.16 3.68 -13.98
N TYR A 18 -11.79 3.08 -14.99
CA TYR A 18 -12.51 3.86 -16.00
C TYR A 18 -13.70 4.61 -15.39
N LEU A 19 -14.51 3.94 -14.57
CA LEU A 19 -15.66 4.54 -13.92
C LEU A 19 -15.25 5.67 -12.96
N SER A 20 -14.26 5.43 -12.10
CA SER A 20 -13.75 6.44 -11.18
C SER A 20 -13.13 7.63 -11.91
N SER A 21 -12.40 7.41 -13.02
CA SER A 21 -11.82 8.50 -13.81
C SER A 21 -12.87 9.39 -14.46
N LEU A 22 -13.89 8.78 -15.08
CA LEU A 22 -15.01 9.52 -15.64
C LEU A 22 -15.79 10.28 -14.55
N LEU A 23 -16.02 9.65 -13.40
CA LEU A 23 -16.70 10.27 -12.27
C LEU A 23 -15.84 11.40 -11.65
N MET A 24 -14.51 11.25 -11.59
CA MET A 24 -13.59 12.31 -11.15
C MET A 24 -13.71 13.54 -12.04
N ILE A 25 -13.73 13.31 -13.36
CA ILE A 25 -13.89 14.37 -14.34
C ILE A 25 -15.28 15.02 -14.19
N GLY A 26 -16.35 14.24 -14.14
CA GLY A 26 -17.71 14.76 -14.02
C GLY A 26 -17.94 15.57 -12.73
N LEU A 27 -17.45 15.09 -11.60
CA LEU A 27 -17.71 15.69 -10.29
C LEU A 27 -16.79 16.85 -9.95
N PHE A 28 -15.58 16.95 -10.50
CA PHE A 28 -14.60 17.95 -10.03
C PHE A 28 -13.94 18.77 -11.16
N PHE A 29 -13.98 18.31 -12.42
CA PHE A 29 -13.34 19.03 -13.51
C PHE A 29 -14.11 20.29 -13.88
N LYS A 30 -13.39 21.41 -14.06
CA LYS A 30 -13.99 22.66 -14.55
C LYS A 30 -13.70 22.87 -16.03
N PHE A 31 -14.69 22.60 -16.88
CA PHE A 31 -14.57 22.74 -18.34
C PHE A 31 -14.37 24.19 -18.81
N SER A 32 -14.91 25.18 -18.08
CA SER A 32 -14.76 26.59 -18.47
C SER A 32 -13.31 27.11 -18.37
N ARG A 33 -12.43 26.42 -17.65
CA ARG A 33 -11.02 26.78 -17.49
C ARG A 33 -10.16 25.53 -17.48
N PHE A 34 -9.93 25.00 -18.67
CA PHE A 34 -9.20 23.76 -18.90
C PHE A 34 -7.81 23.77 -18.23
N TRP A 35 -6.98 24.78 -18.53
CA TRP A 35 -5.61 24.94 -18.01
C TRP A 35 -5.55 25.59 -16.63
N SER A 36 -6.19 24.99 -15.64
CA SER A 36 -6.15 25.48 -14.26
C SER A 36 -5.37 24.53 -13.34
N VAL A 37 -4.72 25.07 -12.31
CA VAL A 37 -3.99 24.26 -11.32
C VAL A 37 -4.89 23.21 -10.67
N ARG A 38 -6.18 23.52 -10.45
CA ARG A 38 -7.15 22.54 -9.92
C ARG A 38 -7.32 21.33 -10.84
N ASN A 39 -7.40 21.57 -12.15
CA ASN A 39 -7.60 20.53 -13.14
C ASN A 39 -6.29 19.74 -13.32
N LEU A 40 -5.14 20.41 -13.21
CA LEU A 40 -3.84 19.74 -13.14
C LEU A 40 -3.78 18.79 -11.95
N ASP A 41 -4.21 19.23 -10.76
CA ASP A 41 -4.22 18.40 -9.55
C ASP A 41 -5.10 17.14 -9.74
N LEU A 42 -6.28 17.28 -10.36
CA LEU A 42 -7.12 16.13 -10.74
C LEU A 42 -6.47 15.20 -11.76
N VAL A 43 -5.85 15.76 -12.79
CA VAL A 43 -5.16 14.97 -13.82
C VAL A 43 -4.01 14.20 -13.20
N LEU A 44 -3.21 14.82 -12.31
CA LEU A 44 -2.15 14.14 -11.58
C LEU A 44 -2.67 12.97 -10.73
N LEU A 45 -3.83 13.11 -10.09
CA LEU A 45 -4.47 12.02 -9.35
C LEU A 45 -4.91 10.86 -10.27
N ILE A 46 -5.50 11.18 -11.42
CA ILE A 46 -5.90 10.18 -12.43
C ILE A 46 -4.67 9.46 -12.98
N LEU A 47 -3.56 10.17 -13.20
CA LEU A 47 -2.30 9.59 -13.67
C LEU A 47 -1.71 8.55 -12.72
N LEU A 48 -2.06 8.51 -11.43
CA LEU A 48 -1.57 7.47 -10.53
C LEU A 48 -2.12 6.08 -10.88
N ALA A 49 -3.30 6.01 -11.50
CA ALA A 49 -4.01 4.75 -11.66
C ALA A 49 -3.49 3.83 -12.77
N PRO A 50 -3.07 4.30 -13.96
CA PRO A 50 -2.45 3.44 -14.97
C PRO A 50 -1.25 2.66 -14.41
N GLY A 51 -0.37 3.31 -13.65
CA GLY A 51 0.77 2.65 -13.02
C GLY A 51 0.36 1.53 -12.05
N LEU A 52 -0.67 1.76 -11.25
CA LEU A 52 -1.23 0.74 -10.35
C LEU A 52 -1.83 -0.45 -11.11
N LEU A 53 -2.52 -0.21 -12.22
CA LEU A 53 -3.08 -1.28 -13.05
C LEU A 53 -1.98 -2.12 -13.71
N PHE A 54 -0.96 -1.48 -14.28
CA PHE A 54 0.19 -2.19 -14.85
C PHE A 54 0.88 -3.08 -13.83
N ILE A 55 1.07 -2.61 -12.59
CA ILE A 55 1.63 -3.42 -11.51
C ILE A 55 0.69 -4.56 -11.14
N HIS A 56 -0.62 -4.30 -11.00
CA HIS A 56 -1.59 -5.30 -10.58
C HIS A 56 -1.71 -6.44 -11.61
N TYR A 57 -1.99 -6.10 -12.87
CA TYR A 57 -2.11 -7.10 -13.94
C TYR A 57 -0.76 -7.72 -14.30
N GLY A 58 0.34 -6.98 -14.24
CA GLY A 58 1.68 -7.53 -14.44
C GLY A 58 2.03 -8.60 -13.40
N LYS A 59 1.64 -8.42 -12.14
CA LYS A 59 1.78 -9.44 -11.09
C LYS A 59 0.93 -10.67 -11.39
N LEU A 60 -0.33 -10.49 -11.78
CA LEU A 60 -1.23 -11.59 -12.12
C LEU A 60 -0.72 -12.40 -13.33
N SER A 61 -0.27 -11.72 -14.39
CA SER A 61 0.30 -12.37 -15.57
C SER A 61 1.55 -13.17 -15.23
N TYR A 62 2.46 -12.60 -14.45
CA TYR A 62 3.68 -13.29 -14.02
C TYR A 62 3.37 -14.56 -13.21
N HIS A 63 2.44 -14.50 -12.26
CA HIS A 63 2.05 -15.69 -11.48
C HIS A 63 1.41 -16.76 -12.36
N ARG A 64 0.58 -16.37 -13.34
CA ARG A 64 -0.03 -17.31 -14.29
C ARG A 64 1.03 -18.01 -15.14
N GLU A 65 1.97 -17.25 -15.71
CA GLU A 65 3.09 -17.79 -16.50
C GLU A 65 3.92 -18.79 -15.68
N LEU A 66 4.18 -18.48 -14.41
CA LEU A 66 4.90 -19.38 -13.49
C LEU A 66 4.12 -20.66 -13.19
N TRP A 67 2.81 -20.58 -12.95
CA TRP A 67 1.99 -21.77 -12.71
C TRP A 67 1.81 -22.64 -13.95
N GLU A 68 1.81 -22.04 -15.14
CA GLU A 68 1.78 -22.77 -16.40
C GLU A 68 3.09 -23.51 -16.65
N SER A 69 4.23 -22.86 -16.39
CA SER A 69 5.55 -23.51 -16.54
C SER A 69 5.76 -24.63 -15.52
N GLN A 70 5.36 -24.45 -14.27
CA GLN A 70 5.40 -25.49 -13.24
C GLN A 70 4.50 -26.69 -13.59
N ARG A 71 3.27 -26.44 -14.05
CA ARG A 71 2.36 -27.51 -14.49
C ARG A 71 2.95 -28.27 -15.68
N ALA A 72 3.49 -27.57 -16.68
CA ALA A 72 4.14 -28.21 -17.81
C ALA A 72 5.34 -29.09 -17.39
N ALA A 73 6.18 -28.59 -16.47
CA ALA A 73 7.31 -29.35 -15.93
C ALA A 73 6.88 -30.59 -15.13
N SER A 74 5.79 -30.48 -14.35
CA SER A 74 5.25 -31.63 -13.61
C SER A 74 4.63 -32.70 -14.53
N ALA A 75 4.04 -32.29 -15.66
CA ALA A 75 3.47 -33.21 -16.65
C ALA A 75 4.56 -34.01 -17.37
N THR A 76 5.66 -33.37 -17.77
CA THR A 76 6.78 -34.05 -18.43
C THR A 76 7.51 -35.03 -17.51
N MET A 77 7.59 -34.74 -16.20
CA MET A 77 8.13 -35.68 -15.20
C MET A 77 7.27 -36.94 -15.05
N ASN A 78 5.95 -36.82 -15.17
CA ASN A 78 5.04 -37.96 -15.05
C ASN A 78 5.03 -38.85 -16.31
N GLU A 79 5.28 -38.29 -17.48
CA GLU A 79 5.43 -39.05 -18.74
C GLU A 79 6.75 -39.84 -18.81
N GLY A 80 7.80 -39.39 -18.11
CA GLY A 80 9.10 -40.09 -18.02
C GLY A 80 9.13 -41.35 -17.15
N THR A 81 8.06 -41.64 -16.40
CA THR A 81 7.97 -42.80 -15.50
C THR A 81 6.96 -43.87 -15.97
N GLY A 82 6.56 -43.81 -17.24
CA GLY A 82 5.62 -44.76 -17.85
C GLY A 82 6.17 -46.18 -18.01
N ALA A 83 6.16 -46.96 -16.93
CA ALA A 83 5.89 -48.39 -17.07
C ALA A 83 4.42 -48.54 -17.53
N PRO A 84 4.12 -49.36 -18.55
CA PRO A 84 2.81 -49.38 -19.17
C PRO A 84 1.79 -49.94 -18.18
N ILE A 85 0.81 -49.13 -17.78
CA ILE A 85 -0.43 -49.65 -17.20
C ILE A 85 -1.19 -50.31 -18.35
N VAL A 86 -1.16 -51.64 -18.39
CA VAL A 86 -2.06 -52.46 -19.21
C VAL A 86 -3.47 -52.22 -18.70
N ASN A 87 -4.19 -51.29 -19.31
CA ASN A 87 -5.64 -51.23 -19.21
C ASN A 87 -6.19 -52.41 -20.00
N GLY A 88 -6.62 -53.44 -19.27
CA GLY A 88 -7.41 -54.52 -19.84
C GLY A 88 -8.73 -53.96 -20.36
N ASP A 89 -9.02 -54.27 -21.62
CA ASP A 89 -10.28 -54.02 -22.29
C ASP A 89 -11.46 -54.55 -21.47
N VAL A 90 -12.43 -53.69 -21.17
CA VAL A 90 -13.83 -54.13 -21.06
C VAL A 90 -14.71 -53.11 -21.78
N ALA A 91 -15.28 -53.58 -22.88
CA ALA A 91 -16.22 -52.91 -23.74
C ALA A 91 -17.51 -52.50 -23.01
N ALA A 92 -18.12 -51.45 -23.54
CA ALA A 92 -19.44 -50.96 -23.19
C ALA A 92 -20.50 -52.07 -23.16
N ALA A 93 -21.29 -52.12 -22.09
CA ALA A 93 -22.60 -52.74 -22.10
C ALA A 93 -23.57 -51.91 -21.26
N ASP A 94 -24.73 -51.76 -21.88
CA ASP A 94 -25.90 -50.96 -21.57
C ASP A 94 -26.51 -51.27 -20.19
N SER A 95 -27.14 -50.26 -19.60
CA SER A 95 -27.89 -50.35 -18.35
C SER A 95 -29.31 -50.87 -18.61
N ALA A 96 -29.71 -51.98 -17.98
CA ALA A 96 -31.11 -52.25 -17.65
C ALA A 96 -31.23 -53.26 -16.50
N ASP A 97 -32.17 -52.93 -15.61
CA ASP A 97 -32.84 -53.74 -14.57
C ASP A 97 -32.55 -55.25 -14.50
N GLU A 98 -32.26 -55.76 -13.30
CA GLU A 98 -33.26 -56.53 -12.54
C GLU A 98 -32.82 -56.84 -11.10
N SER A 99 -33.83 -56.89 -10.25
CA SER A 99 -33.88 -57.24 -8.84
C SER A 99 -33.54 -58.71 -8.53
N ILE A 100 -33.19 -58.98 -7.25
CA ILE A 100 -33.63 -60.11 -6.38
C ILE A 100 -32.48 -60.77 -5.57
N LEU A 101 -32.63 -60.64 -4.24
CA LEU A 101 -32.37 -61.56 -3.12
C LEU A 101 -31.15 -62.53 -3.08
N SER A 102 -30.51 -62.50 -1.89
CA SER A 102 -30.38 -63.60 -0.90
C SER A 102 -28.98 -64.16 -0.57
N SER A 103 -28.77 -64.28 0.76
CA SER A 103 -28.03 -65.29 1.54
C SER A 103 -26.53 -65.48 1.22
N ASP A 104 -25.60 -65.17 2.12
CA ASP A 104 -25.23 -65.79 3.42
C ASP A 104 -23.86 -66.50 3.26
N VAL A 105 -23.14 -66.62 4.39
CA VAL A 105 -22.04 -67.57 4.68
C VAL A 105 -20.59 -67.07 4.46
N ASP A 106 -20.05 -66.50 5.55
CA ASP A 106 -18.98 -67.07 6.42
C ASP A 106 -17.60 -67.53 5.89
N THR A 107 -16.57 -66.98 6.56
CA THR A 107 -15.31 -67.61 7.05
C THR A 107 -14.27 -68.04 5.98
N GLU A 108 -13.02 -67.57 5.98
CA GLU A 108 -11.97 -68.03 6.90
C GLU A 108 -10.76 -67.08 6.95
N GLN A 109 -10.25 -66.93 8.18
CA GLN A 109 -8.86 -66.59 8.50
C GLN A 109 -7.89 -67.65 7.98
N THR A 110 -6.64 -67.27 7.68
CA THR A 110 -5.37 -67.89 8.16
C THR A 110 -4.21 -67.26 7.36
N ARG A 111 -3.40 -66.34 7.91
CA ARG A 111 -2.25 -66.48 8.83
C ARG A 111 -0.90 -66.56 8.09
N THR A 112 -0.01 -65.63 8.47
CA THR A 112 1.48 -65.72 8.50
C THR A 112 2.22 -65.96 7.19
N GLY A 113 3.08 -65.02 6.76
CA GLY A 113 4.46 -64.90 7.24
C GLY A 113 5.36 -65.59 6.20
N GLN A 114 6.34 -64.95 5.58
CA GLN A 114 7.66 -64.77 6.17
C GLN A 114 8.56 -64.08 5.12
N ARG A 115 9.37 -63.12 5.60
CA ARG A 115 10.51 -62.54 4.89
C ARG A 115 11.56 -63.61 4.60
N GLU A 116 12.21 -63.53 3.45
CA GLU A 116 13.63 -63.86 3.35
C GLU A 116 14.27 -63.07 2.20
N ALA A 117 15.32 -62.33 2.57
CA ALA A 117 16.24 -61.69 1.65
C ALA A 117 17.39 -62.68 1.39
N LEU A 118 17.87 -62.79 0.15
CA LEU A 118 19.21 -63.29 -0.09
C LEU A 118 19.83 -62.64 -1.34
N SER A 119 21.07 -62.25 -1.15
CA SER A 119 21.98 -61.50 -2.00
C SER A 119 22.85 -62.44 -2.84
N THR A 120 23.54 -61.83 -3.81
CA THR A 120 24.85 -62.17 -4.41
C THR A 120 24.94 -63.24 -5.51
N GLY A 121 25.55 -62.83 -6.61
CA GLY A 121 26.03 -63.69 -7.70
C GLY A 121 26.74 -62.88 -8.78
N ASP A 122 28.00 -62.50 -8.51
CA ASP A 122 29.03 -62.08 -9.47
C ASP A 122 29.24 -63.13 -10.56
N ARG A 123 29.45 -62.73 -11.83
CA ARG A 123 30.34 -63.40 -12.82
C ARG A 123 30.72 -62.48 -13.98
N ASP A 124 32.03 -62.40 -14.20
CA ASP A 124 32.76 -61.78 -15.31
C ASP A 124 32.57 -62.51 -16.65
N GLY A 125 32.85 -61.81 -17.76
CA GLY A 125 32.89 -62.41 -19.11
C GLY A 125 33.24 -61.42 -20.23
N GLU A 126 34.53 -61.40 -20.56
CA GLU A 126 35.28 -60.62 -21.55
C GLU A 126 34.87 -60.71 -23.05
N LEU A 127 35.24 -59.64 -23.77
CA LEU A 127 35.75 -59.54 -25.16
C LEU A 127 34.80 -59.73 -26.38
N LEU A 128 34.77 -58.72 -27.28
CA LEU A 128 35.45 -58.75 -28.59
C LEU A 128 35.35 -57.39 -29.32
N THR A 129 36.51 -56.98 -29.83
CA THR A 129 36.87 -55.84 -30.69
C THR A 129 36.42 -56.03 -32.15
N ASP A 130 36.15 -54.97 -32.93
CA ASP A 130 37.08 -54.45 -33.98
C ASP A 130 36.51 -53.28 -34.84
N ALA A 131 37.45 -52.52 -35.41
CA ALA A 131 37.42 -51.73 -36.67
C ALA A 131 36.91 -50.26 -36.74
N ALA A 132 37.87 -49.33 -36.57
CA ALA A 132 38.39 -48.33 -37.54
C ALA A 132 37.55 -47.14 -38.10
N PRO A 133 38.23 -46.03 -38.50
CA PRO A 133 37.77 -44.63 -38.34
C PRO A 133 37.28 -43.98 -39.64
N VAL A 134 36.46 -42.93 -39.52
CA VAL A 134 35.99 -42.13 -40.68
C VAL A 134 36.07 -40.62 -40.38
N ASP A 135 37.06 -40.02 -41.05
CA ASP A 135 37.06 -38.77 -41.82
C ASP A 135 36.86 -37.39 -41.14
N GLU A 136 37.95 -36.62 -41.15
CA GLU A 136 37.99 -35.18 -40.89
C GLU A 136 37.42 -34.41 -42.09
N GLY A 137 36.14 -34.06 -42.01
CA GLY A 137 35.49 -33.13 -42.93
C GLY A 137 35.45 -31.72 -42.35
N ALA A 138 36.17 -30.79 -42.98
CA ALA A 138 36.16 -29.36 -42.69
C ALA A 138 34.73 -28.78 -42.70
N VAL A 139 34.36 -28.10 -41.61
CA VAL A 139 33.20 -27.22 -41.54
C VAL A 139 33.71 -25.84 -41.14
N ASP A 140 33.89 -24.96 -42.14
CA ASP A 140 33.83 -23.51 -41.94
C ASP A 140 32.38 -23.20 -41.54
N GLY A 141 32.13 -23.21 -40.24
CA GLY A 141 30.93 -22.67 -39.63
C GLY A 141 31.39 -21.66 -38.62
N ASP A 142 31.01 -20.41 -38.81
CA ASP A 142 31.19 -19.33 -37.85
C ASP A 142 30.76 -19.82 -36.46
N THR A 143 31.72 -20.20 -35.62
CA THR A 143 31.53 -20.30 -34.18
C THR A 143 31.34 -18.87 -33.68
N GLU A 144 30.13 -18.34 -33.84
CA GLU A 144 29.60 -17.40 -32.87
C GLU A 144 29.77 -18.08 -31.50
N THR A 145 30.66 -17.50 -30.73
CA THR A 145 31.12 -17.97 -29.43
C THR A 145 29.92 -18.26 -28.54
N VAL A 146 29.75 -19.53 -28.16
CA VAL A 146 28.78 -19.96 -27.12
C VAL A 146 29.05 -19.27 -25.77
N GLU A 147 30.22 -18.64 -25.62
CA GLU A 147 30.56 -17.78 -24.48
C GLU A 147 29.77 -16.44 -24.44
N ASP A 148 29.27 -15.92 -25.57
CA ASP A 148 28.50 -14.66 -25.60
C ASP A 148 27.03 -14.82 -25.15
N MET A 149 26.52 -16.05 -25.01
CA MET A 149 25.15 -16.30 -24.54
C MET A 149 25.04 -16.57 -23.04
N ALA A 150 26.16 -16.71 -22.30
CA ALA A 150 26.16 -16.98 -20.86
C ALA A 150 25.89 -15.73 -20.00
N ASP A 151 26.11 -14.54 -20.56
CA ASP A 151 25.94 -13.25 -19.86
C ASP A 151 24.64 -12.50 -20.21
N LEU A 152 23.79 -13.07 -21.07
CA LEU A 152 22.46 -12.53 -21.32
C LEU A 152 21.50 -13.03 -20.24
N GLU A 153 21.26 -12.19 -19.22
CA GLU A 153 20.12 -12.36 -18.33
C GLU A 153 18.86 -12.66 -19.16
N PRO A 154 18.06 -13.68 -18.80
CA PRO A 154 16.91 -14.07 -19.59
C PRO A 154 15.98 -12.87 -19.77
N PRO A 155 15.41 -12.66 -20.98
CA PRO A 155 14.52 -11.53 -21.22
C PRO A 155 13.34 -11.59 -20.24
N LEU A 156 13.03 -10.44 -19.65
CA LEU A 156 11.91 -10.30 -18.70
C LEU A 156 10.62 -10.86 -19.30
N SER A 157 9.86 -11.59 -18.49
CA SER A 157 8.53 -12.07 -18.89
C SER A 157 7.59 -10.89 -19.18
N SER A 158 6.54 -11.12 -19.98
CA SER A 158 5.55 -10.07 -20.30
C SER A 158 4.94 -9.46 -19.02
N GLY A 159 4.63 -10.31 -18.04
CA GLY A 159 4.17 -9.88 -16.72
C GLY A 159 5.18 -9.01 -15.97
N GLN A 160 6.47 -9.38 -15.97
CA GLN A 160 7.53 -8.60 -15.33
C GLN A 160 7.76 -7.25 -16.03
N GLN A 161 7.73 -7.22 -17.36
CA GLN A 161 7.84 -5.97 -18.13
C GLN A 161 6.70 -5.00 -17.77
N ALA A 162 5.46 -5.49 -17.70
CA ALA A 162 4.32 -4.68 -17.29
C ALA A 162 4.50 -4.11 -15.87
N GLN A 163 4.99 -4.92 -14.92
CA GLN A 163 5.31 -4.45 -13.57
C GLN A 163 6.36 -3.33 -13.58
N LYS A 164 7.46 -3.52 -14.33
CA LYS A 164 8.53 -2.53 -14.46
C LYS A 164 8.01 -1.19 -14.98
N TYR A 165 7.23 -1.21 -16.06
CA TYR A 165 6.63 0.02 -16.62
C TYR A 165 5.66 0.67 -15.65
N GLY A 166 4.87 -0.12 -14.92
CA GLY A 166 3.96 0.39 -13.90
C GLY A 166 4.69 1.11 -12.77
N TYR A 167 5.80 0.54 -12.25
CA TYR A 167 6.61 1.19 -11.23
C TYR A 167 7.31 2.45 -11.73
N LEU A 168 7.85 2.44 -12.96
CA LEU A 168 8.46 3.62 -13.58
C LEU A 168 7.43 4.75 -13.76
N TRP A 169 6.21 4.40 -14.17
CA TRP A 169 5.10 5.34 -14.31
C TRP A 169 4.73 5.98 -12.97
N LEU A 170 4.60 5.18 -11.90
CA LEU A 170 4.32 5.70 -10.56
C LEU A 170 5.41 6.63 -10.05
N TYR A 171 6.68 6.34 -10.34
CA TYR A 171 7.79 7.22 -10.01
C TYR A 171 7.67 8.58 -10.71
N GLY A 172 7.42 8.58 -12.02
CA GLY A 172 7.24 9.82 -12.79
C GLY A 172 6.04 10.64 -12.30
N ALA A 173 4.88 9.99 -12.14
CA ALA A 173 3.67 10.65 -11.63
C ALA A 173 3.86 11.17 -10.19
N GLY A 174 4.51 10.38 -9.33
CA GLY A 174 4.87 10.77 -7.97
C GLY A 174 5.80 12.00 -7.96
N MET A 175 6.77 12.08 -8.87
CA MET A 175 7.69 13.22 -8.96
C MET A 175 6.95 14.50 -9.34
N LEU A 176 5.97 14.42 -10.24
CA LEU A 176 5.10 15.55 -10.58
C LEU A 176 4.25 16.00 -9.39
N VAL A 177 3.69 15.04 -8.64
CA VAL A 177 2.94 15.32 -7.40
C VAL A 177 3.85 15.97 -6.35
N LEU A 178 5.08 15.47 -6.16
CA LEU A 178 6.05 16.05 -5.23
C LEU A 178 6.39 17.50 -5.63
N ALA A 179 6.74 17.73 -6.90
CA ALA A 179 7.03 19.06 -7.41
C ALA A 179 5.85 20.01 -7.20
N ARG A 180 4.62 19.55 -7.46
CA ARG A 180 3.39 20.32 -7.24
C ARG A 180 3.16 20.67 -5.77
N LEU A 181 3.43 19.76 -4.84
CA LEU A 181 3.34 19.97 -3.40
C LEU A 181 4.42 20.92 -2.85
N LEU A 182 5.63 20.90 -3.43
CA LEU A 182 6.72 21.81 -3.05
C LEU A 182 6.56 23.21 -3.64
N ALA A 183 5.97 23.32 -4.83
CA ALA A 183 5.57 24.60 -5.42
C ALA A 183 4.36 25.20 -4.70
N ASP A 184 3.65 24.41 -3.90
CA ASP A 184 2.41 24.83 -3.30
C ASP A 184 2.56 26.05 -2.36
N PRO A 185 3.50 26.08 -1.38
CA PRO A 185 3.71 27.25 -0.52
C PRO A 185 4.04 28.56 -1.24
N THR A 186 4.51 28.51 -2.49
CA THR A 186 4.89 29.72 -3.26
C THR A 186 3.71 30.33 -4.02
N MET A 187 2.56 29.64 -4.09
CA MET A 187 1.38 30.12 -4.81
C MET A 187 0.58 31.15 -4.00
N VAL A 188 0.58 32.40 -4.49
CA VAL A 188 -0.16 33.55 -3.90
C VAL A 188 -1.68 33.44 -4.08
N ARG A 189 -2.15 32.93 -5.23
CA ARG A 189 -3.59 32.76 -5.52
C ARG A 189 -3.88 31.30 -5.82
N ARG A 190 -4.86 30.74 -5.13
CA ARG A 190 -5.18 29.32 -5.18
C ARG A 190 -6.59 29.12 -5.71
N PRO A 191 -6.76 28.39 -6.83
CA PRO A 191 -8.08 28.03 -7.31
C PRO A 191 -8.62 26.86 -6.49
N LEU A 192 -9.67 27.10 -5.69
CA LEU A 192 -10.41 26.06 -4.97
C LEU A 192 -10.97 25.00 -5.94
N LEU A 193 -10.83 23.72 -5.56
CA LEU A 193 -11.47 22.61 -6.25
C LEU A 193 -12.89 22.42 -5.71
N GLU A 194 -13.80 23.26 -6.16
CA GLU A 194 -15.22 23.13 -5.84
C GLU A 194 -15.84 21.94 -6.59
N PRO A 195 -16.51 21.01 -5.88
CA PRO A 195 -17.26 19.94 -6.52
C PRO A 195 -18.43 20.50 -7.34
N ASN A 196 -18.72 19.87 -8.49
CA ASN A 196 -19.83 20.19 -9.37
C ASN A 196 -21.18 19.66 -8.84
N LEU A 197 -21.17 18.82 -7.81
CA LEU A 197 -22.36 18.22 -7.20
C LEU A 197 -22.68 18.85 -5.84
N SER A 198 -23.97 18.84 -5.47
CA SER A 198 -24.41 19.32 -4.16
C SER A 198 -23.78 18.53 -3.01
N ALA A 199 -23.70 19.16 -1.83
CA ALA A 199 -23.17 18.52 -0.62
C ALA A 199 -23.89 17.22 -0.27
N GLY A 200 -25.23 17.19 -0.41
CA GLY A 200 -26.04 16.00 -0.19
C GLY A 200 -25.72 14.88 -1.17
N GLY A 201 -25.58 15.21 -2.47
CA GLY A 201 -25.20 14.23 -3.49
C GLY A 201 -23.80 13.65 -3.26
N LEU A 202 -22.82 14.48 -2.92
CA LEU A 202 -21.47 14.02 -2.57
C LEU A 202 -21.45 13.14 -1.34
N THR A 203 -22.22 13.49 -0.30
CA THR A 203 -22.31 12.70 0.94
C THR A 203 -22.92 11.34 0.64
N PHE A 204 -23.98 11.29 -0.16
CA PHE A 204 -24.62 10.04 -0.58
C PHE A 204 -23.64 9.15 -1.36
N ILE A 205 -22.93 9.70 -2.35
CA ILE A 205 -21.90 8.96 -3.10
C ILE A 205 -20.80 8.47 -2.15
N SER A 206 -20.32 9.32 -1.24
CA SER A 206 -19.29 8.97 -0.26
C SER A 206 -19.71 7.79 0.63
N CYS A 207 -20.90 7.84 1.22
CA CYS A 207 -21.44 6.76 2.04
C CYS A 207 -21.63 5.47 1.23
N SER A 208 -22.13 5.57 0.00
CA SER A 208 -22.34 4.42 -0.88
C SER A 208 -21.02 3.76 -1.28
N LEU A 209 -20.02 4.55 -1.68
CA LEU A 209 -18.67 4.08 -1.99
C LEU A 209 -18.02 3.45 -0.76
N PHE A 210 -18.16 4.06 0.42
CA PHE A 210 -17.62 3.50 1.65
C PHE A 210 -18.21 2.12 1.94
N VAL A 211 -19.53 1.97 1.95
CA VAL A 211 -20.19 0.69 2.18
C VAL A 211 -19.75 -0.36 1.16
N PHE A 212 -19.70 0.00 -0.12
CA PHE A 212 -19.26 -0.87 -1.19
C PHE A 212 -17.80 -1.33 -1.01
N LEU A 213 -16.89 -0.41 -0.69
CA LEU A 213 -15.49 -0.72 -0.47
C LEU A 213 -15.27 -1.55 0.79
N MET A 214 -16.02 -1.32 1.86
CA MET A 214 -15.91 -2.12 3.08
C MET A 214 -16.50 -3.52 2.90
N ALA A 215 -17.53 -3.68 2.06
CA ALA A 215 -18.00 -5.00 1.65
C ALA A 215 -16.90 -5.80 0.93
N ASN A 216 -16.07 -5.17 0.09
CA ASN A 216 -14.89 -5.83 -0.50
C ASN A 216 -13.93 -6.37 0.55
N VAL A 217 -13.68 -5.62 1.64
CA VAL A 217 -12.77 -6.05 2.72
C VAL A 217 -13.30 -7.29 3.44
N ILE A 218 -14.62 -7.34 3.67
CA ILE A 218 -15.27 -8.46 4.35
C ILE A 218 -15.28 -9.72 3.46
N SER A 219 -15.64 -9.55 2.19
CA SER A 219 -15.84 -10.67 1.25
C SER A 219 -14.55 -11.27 0.71
N ARG A 220 -13.42 -10.53 0.73
CA ARG A 220 -12.13 -11.10 0.29
C ARG A 220 -11.71 -12.24 1.25
N PRO A 221 -11.36 -13.43 0.74
CA PRO A 221 -10.84 -14.50 1.59
C PRO A 221 -9.59 -14.02 2.35
N SER A 222 -9.46 -14.50 3.59
CA SER A 222 -8.39 -14.12 4.52
C SER A 222 -7.01 -14.61 4.09
N ASP A 223 -7.01 -15.71 3.34
CA ASP A 223 -5.84 -16.30 2.71
C ASP A 223 -5.86 -15.83 1.27
N ASP A 224 -4.85 -15.08 0.84
CA ASP A 224 -4.66 -14.72 -0.56
C ASP A 224 -4.21 -16.00 -1.30
N VAL A 225 -5.16 -16.92 -1.55
CA VAL A 225 -5.00 -18.19 -2.28
C VAL A 225 -4.55 -17.95 -3.74
N LEU A 226 -4.52 -16.70 -4.20
CA LEU A 226 -3.88 -16.33 -5.46
C LEU A 226 -2.34 -16.18 -5.35
N THR A 227 -1.76 -16.34 -4.15
CA THR A 227 -0.31 -16.33 -3.91
C THR A 227 0.22 -17.53 -3.14
N ALA A 228 -0.64 -18.32 -2.50
CA ALA A 228 -0.24 -19.52 -1.78
C ALA A 228 -0.92 -20.76 -2.38
N ASP A 229 -0.21 -21.45 -3.28
CA ASP A 229 -0.42 -22.88 -3.48
C ASP A 229 0.25 -23.61 -2.29
N PRO A 230 -0.50 -24.35 -1.44
CA PRO A 230 0.08 -25.09 -0.31
C PRO A 230 1.02 -26.23 -0.74
N LEU A 231 1.08 -26.54 -2.04
CA LEU A 231 1.78 -27.71 -2.58
C LEU A 231 3.19 -27.43 -3.14
N SER A 232 3.68 -26.18 -3.12
CA SER A 232 5.09 -25.94 -3.47
C SER A 232 5.97 -26.00 -2.21
N PRO A 233 6.96 -26.90 -2.14
CA PRO A 233 7.93 -26.93 -1.04
C PRO A 233 8.72 -25.62 -0.92
N ASP A 234 8.76 -24.80 -1.99
CA ASP A 234 9.47 -23.53 -2.05
C ASP A 234 8.62 -22.31 -1.65
N ALA A 235 7.29 -22.39 -1.62
CA ALA A 235 6.47 -21.29 -1.09
C ALA A 235 6.68 -21.11 0.42
N VAL A 236 6.92 -22.20 1.15
CA VAL A 236 7.27 -22.13 2.58
C VAL A 236 8.62 -21.44 2.75
N THR A 237 9.59 -21.71 1.88
CA THR A 237 10.94 -21.13 1.92
C THR A 237 10.98 -19.66 1.44
N LEU A 238 10.15 -19.26 0.46
CA LEU A 238 10.03 -17.87 -0.01
C LEU A 238 9.19 -16.99 0.93
N GLN A 239 8.19 -17.57 1.61
CA GLN A 239 7.43 -16.87 2.65
C GLN A 239 8.28 -16.65 3.92
N GLU A 240 9.18 -17.60 4.24
CA GLU A 240 10.06 -17.54 5.41
C GLU A 240 11.28 -16.62 5.20
N THR A 241 11.74 -16.42 3.95
CA THR A 241 12.95 -15.61 3.63
C THR A 241 12.69 -14.12 3.35
N VAL A 242 11.44 -13.69 3.16
CA VAL A 242 11.11 -12.26 2.91
C VAL A 242 10.37 -11.64 4.11
N ARG A 243 10.86 -11.89 5.33
CA ARG A 243 10.55 -11.02 6.48
C ARG A 243 11.36 -9.74 6.32
N VAL A 244 10.77 -8.76 5.64
CA VAL A 244 11.24 -7.39 5.73
C VAL A 244 10.98 -6.91 7.15
N ASP A 245 12.03 -6.47 7.84
CA ASP A 245 11.98 -5.90 9.18
C ASP A 245 11.18 -4.58 9.18
N GLU A 246 9.86 -4.71 9.24
CA GLU A 246 8.91 -3.62 9.32
C GLU A 246 8.85 -3.04 10.75
N GLY A 247 8.40 -1.80 10.89
CA GLY A 247 8.29 -1.13 12.19
C GLY A 247 7.52 -1.98 13.22
N PRO A 248 7.82 -1.83 14.52
CA PRO A 248 7.28 -2.74 15.52
C PRO A 248 5.75 -2.74 15.60
N GLY A 249 5.08 -1.65 15.24
CA GLY A 249 3.62 -1.64 15.15
C GLY A 249 3.07 -2.64 14.13
N TYR A 250 3.75 -2.90 13.02
CA TYR A 250 3.33 -3.91 12.05
C TYR A 250 3.52 -5.33 12.55
N SER A 251 4.56 -5.60 13.34
CA SER A 251 4.75 -6.90 13.98
C SER A 251 3.58 -7.25 14.90
N LEU A 252 3.08 -6.25 15.66
CA LEU A 252 1.89 -6.42 16.51
C LEU A 252 0.64 -6.67 15.66
N LEU A 253 0.46 -5.94 14.57
CA LEU A 253 -0.69 -6.13 13.66
C LEU A 253 -0.68 -7.51 13.00
N ALA A 254 0.49 -7.99 12.60
CA ALA A 254 0.67 -9.31 11.98
C ALA A 254 0.32 -10.46 12.93
N SER A 255 0.44 -10.25 14.25
CA SER A 255 0.07 -11.25 15.26
C SER A 255 -1.44 -11.38 15.49
N LEU A 256 -2.24 -10.45 14.98
CA LEU A 256 -3.69 -10.44 15.21
C LEU A 256 -4.42 -11.44 14.29
N PRO A 257 -5.53 -12.06 14.74
CA PRO A 257 -6.37 -12.88 13.87
C PRO A 257 -6.89 -12.10 12.65
N SER A 258 -7.01 -12.77 11.50
CA SER A 258 -7.45 -12.12 10.24
C SER A 258 -8.76 -11.32 10.35
N PRO A 259 -9.83 -11.78 11.04
CA PRO A 259 -11.04 -10.97 11.22
C PRO A 259 -10.78 -9.64 11.96
N VAL A 260 -9.85 -9.63 12.91
CA VAL A 260 -9.46 -8.43 13.66
C VAL A 260 -8.71 -7.47 12.74
N GLN A 261 -7.79 -7.96 11.91
CA GLN A 261 -7.09 -7.13 10.92
C GLN A 261 -8.07 -6.46 9.94
N LYS A 262 -9.03 -7.22 9.41
CA LYS A 262 -10.09 -6.69 8.53
C LYS A 262 -10.93 -5.61 9.21
N THR A 263 -11.34 -5.86 10.45
CA THR A 263 -12.10 -4.89 11.25
C THR A 263 -11.32 -3.61 11.47
N LEU A 264 -10.03 -3.74 11.77
CA LEU A 264 -9.14 -2.60 12.02
C LEU A 264 -8.84 -1.82 10.74
N ALA A 265 -8.74 -2.48 9.58
CA ALA A 265 -8.65 -1.82 8.28
C ALA A 265 -9.92 -1.01 7.97
N ILE A 266 -11.12 -1.56 8.21
CA ILE A 266 -12.40 -0.86 8.04
C ILE A 266 -12.45 0.38 8.94
N LEU A 267 -12.08 0.24 10.21
CA LEU A 267 -12.03 1.36 11.17
C LEU A 267 -11.01 2.41 10.76
N ALA A 268 -9.86 2.01 10.22
CA ALA A 268 -8.83 2.94 9.76
C ALA A 268 -9.31 3.77 8.55
N HIS A 269 -9.95 3.14 7.57
CA HIS A 269 -10.58 3.85 6.44
C HIS A 269 -11.69 4.80 6.90
N LEU A 270 -12.53 4.37 7.83
CA LEU A 270 -13.57 5.23 8.43
C LEU A 270 -12.94 6.44 9.12
N THR A 271 -11.86 6.21 9.87
CA THR A 271 -11.10 7.23 10.60
C THR A 271 -10.49 8.26 9.65
N VAL A 272 -9.97 7.83 8.49
CA VAL A 272 -9.48 8.71 7.41
C VAL A 272 -10.62 9.55 6.83
N VAL A 273 -11.73 8.92 6.43
CA VAL A 273 -12.90 9.58 5.82
C VAL A 273 -13.50 10.62 6.77
N VAL A 274 -13.82 10.22 8.00
CA VAL A 274 -14.37 11.11 9.03
C VAL A 274 -13.37 12.23 9.34
N GLY A 275 -12.08 11.90 9.45
CA GLY A 275 -11.03 12.88 9.69
C GLY A 275 -10.99 13.97 8.61
N MET A 276 -11.07 13.61 7.33
CA MET A 276 -11.10 14.58 6.23
C MET A 276 -12.34 15.48 6.27
N VAL A 277 -13.53 14.92 6.55
CA VAL A 277 -14.77 15.70 6.69
C VAL A 277 -14.69 16.66 7.86
N LEU A 278 -14.19 16.21 9.02
CA LEU A 278 -14.04 17.04 10.21
C LEU A 278 -12.99 18.15 10.02
N ILE A 279 -11.90 17.90 9.28
CA ILE A 279 -10.94 18.95 8.91
C ILE A 279 -11.63 20.01 8.03
N GLY A 280 -12.43 19.58 7.05
CA GLY A 280 -13.23 20.49 6.22
C GLY A 280 -14.19 21.35 7.05
N TYR A 281 -14.86 20.74 8.04
CA TYR A 281 -15.82 21.43 8.89
C TYR A 281 -15.16 22.37 9.92
N TRP A 282 -14.18 21.90 10.70
CA TRP A 282 -13.58 22.66 11.80
C TRP A 282 -12.43 23.59 11.42
N HIS A 283 -11.71 23.28 10.33
CA HIS A 283 -10.48 23.99 9.97
C HIS A 283 -10.57 24.73 8.65
N PHE A 284 -11.32 24.20 7.68
CA PHE A 284 -11.56 24.89 6.41
C PHE A 284 -12.80 25.79 6.45
N ASP A 285 -13.62 25.70 7.50
CA ASP A 285 -14.93 26.37 7.62
C ASP A 285 -15.83 26.10 6.39
N ASN A 286 -15.62 24.96 5.73
CA ASN A 286 -16.33 24.55 4.53
C ASN A 286 -16.41 23.01 4.47
N ILE A 287 -17.55 22.49 4.93
CA ILE A 287 -17.81 21.05 4.95
C ILE A 287 -17.81 20.43 3.54
N ILE A 288 -18.16 21.18 2.49
CA ILE A 288 -18.20 20.70 1.11
C ILE A 288 -16.80 20.29 0.65
N MET A 289 -15.77 21.03 1.06
CA MET A 289 -14.37 20.68 0.75
C MET A 289 -13.93 19.41 1.47
N GLY A 290 -14.33 19.22 2.72
CA GLY A 290 -14.05 18.00 3.48
C GLY A 290 -14.74 16.77 2.89
N VAL A 291 -16.03 16.88 2.57
CA VAL A 291 -16.79 15.81 1.91
C VAL A 291 -16.24 15.54 0.51
N GLY A 292 -15.92 16.57 -0.27
CA GLY A 292 -15.31 16.44 -1.59
C GLY A 292 -13.97 15.68 -1.56
N ALA A 293 -13.08 16.03 -0.63
CA ALA A 293 -11.82 15.32 -0.42
C ALA A 293 -12.04 13.86 -0.03
N ALA A 294 -13.00 13.58 0.86
CA ALA A 294 -13.33 12.23 1.28
C ALA A 294 -13.97 11.39 0.16
N THR A 295 -14.86 11.96 -0.63
CA THR A 295 -15.44 11.30 -1.81
C THR A 295 -14.34 10.99 -2.81
N LEU A 296 -13.42 11.92 -3.08
CA LEU A 296 -12.32 11.70 -4.01
C LEU A 296 -11.38 10.59 -3.50
N TYR A 297 -11.08 10.55 -2.20
CA TYR A 297 -10.31 9.48 -1.58
C TYR A 297 -10.93 8.09 -1.83
N LEU A 298 -12.23 7.94 -1.58
CA LEU A 298 -12.93 6.65 -1.75
C LEU A 298 -13.08 6.25 -3.22
N MET A 299 -13.09 7.22 -4.12
CA MET A 299 -13.24 6.97 -5.55
C MET A 299 -11.95 6.53 -6.22
N LEU A 300 -10.79 6.92 -5.67
CA LEU A 300 -9.50 6.66 -6.29
C LEU A 300 -9.23 5.14 -6.45
N PRO A 301 -8.73 4.70 -7.62
CA PRO A 301 -8.40 3.30 -7.89
C PRO A 301 -7.44 2.68 -6.89
N TYR A 302 -6.55 3.50 -6.33
CA TYR A 302 -5.68 3.10 -5.25
C TYR A 302 -6.46 2.53 -4.05
N THR A 303 -7.50 3.24 -3.60
CA THR A 303 -8.26 2.88 -2.40
C THR A 303 -9.01 1.57 -2.60
N SER A 304 -9.58 1.34 -3.79
CA SER A 304 -10.28 0.07 -4.08
C SER A 304 -9.33 -1.13 -4.14
N LEU A 305 -8.14 -0.95 -4.73
CA LEU A 305 -7.11 -1.99 -4.81
C LEU A 305 -6.57 -2.40 -3.44
N MET A 306 -6.21 -1.41 -2.62
CA MET A 306 -5.46 -1.59 -1.36
C MET A 306 -6.35 -1.54 -0.11
N THR A 307 -7.68 -1.67 -0.27
CA THR A 307 -8.65 -1.55 0.84
C THR A 307 -8.38 -2.50 2.01
N ASN A 308 -7.91 -3.71 1.73
CA ASN A 308 -7.64 -4.75 2.75
C ASN A 308 -6.24 -4.62 3.40
N GLU A 309 -5.35 -3.81 2.84
CA GLU A 309 -3.95 -3.76 3.26
C GLU A 309 -3.81 -2.73 4.40
N ILE A 310 -3.90 -3.25 5.64
CA ILE A 310 -3.90 -2.46 6.86
C ILE A 310 -2.64 -1.60 7.05
N LYS A 311 -1.50 -2.03 6.49
CA LYS A 311 -0.22 -1.34 6.62
C LYS A 311 -0.21 -0.02 5.85
N HIS A 312 -1.03 0.11 4.82
CA HIS A 312 -1.18 1.38 4.10
C HIS A 312 -1.99 2.40 4.91
N VAL A 313 -3.14 1.99 5.43
CA VAL A 313 -4.16 2.93 5.92
C VAL A 313 -3.92 3.40 7.37
N MET A 314 -3.29 2.58 8.22
CA MET A 314 -3.13 2.91 9.64
C MET A 314 -2.23 4.13 9.93
N PRO A 315 -1.05 4.27 9.29
CA PRO A 315 -0.26 5.51 9.41
C PRO A 315 -1.02 6.71 8.85
N ALA A 316 -1.76 6.53 7.76
CA ALA A 316 -2.55 7.58 7.13
C ALA A 316 -3.66 8.10 8.07
N ALA A 317 -4.41 7.19 8.70
CA ALA A 317 -5.43 7.52 9.69
C ALA A 317 -4.85 8.35 10.84
N SER A 318 -3.69 7.90 11.35
CA SER A 318 -2.97 8.59 12.41
C SER A 318 -2.51 9.99 11.98
N LEU A 319 -1.95 10.15 10.77
CA LEU A 319 -1.54 11.45 10.23
C LEU A 319 -2.71 12.41 10.01
N VAL A 320 -3.84 11.94 9.48
CA VAL A 320 -5.06 12.75 9.31
C VAL A 320 -5.55 13.25 10.68
N TRP A 321 -5.53 12.39 11.71
CA TRP A 321 -5.95 12.78 13.06
C TRP A 321 -4.94 13.67 13.78
N ALA A 322 -3.65 13.52 13.50
CA ALA A 322 -2.63 14.47 13.94
C ALA A 322 -2.93 15.87 13.41
N VAL A 323 -3.26 15.99 12.11
CA VAL A 323 -3.66 17.26 11.50
C VAL A 323 -5.00 17.74 12.04
N LEU A 324 -6.02 16.90 12.17
CA LEU A 324 -7.30 17.29 12.78
C LEU A 324 -7.09 17.89 14.18
N CYS A 325 -6.17 17.34 14.95
CA CYS A 325 -5.83 17.79 16.29
C CYS A 325 -4.73 18.86 16.35
N TYR A 326 -4.34 19.50 15.24
CA TYR A 326 -3.17 20.41 15.22
C TYR A 326 -3.26 21.57 16.22
N ARG A 327 -4.47 21.99 16.61
CA ARG A 327 -4.67 23.04 17.63
C ARG A 327 -4.28 22.59 19.05
N ARG A 328 -4.19 21.29 19.28
CA ARG A 328 -3.82 20.65 20.55
C ARG A 328 -2.49 19.91 20.36
N PRO A 329 -1.34 20.55 20.66
CA PRO A 329 -0.03 20.02 20.32
C PRO A 329 0.24 18.64 20.92
N MET A 330 -0.20 18.38 22.16
CA MET A 330 -0.01 17.07 22.79
C MET A 330 -0.73 15.94 22.06
N THR A 331 -2.01 16.13 21.71
CA THR A 331 -2.78 15.10 21.01
C THR A 331 -2.29 14.93 19.57
N ALA A 332 -1.87 16.01 18.91
CA ALA A 332 -1.24 15.92 17.59
C ALA A 332 0.08 15.13 17.65
N GLY A 333 0.90 15.36 18.68
CA GLY A 333 2.13 14.61 18.93
C GLY A 333 1.87 13.13 19.21
N VAL A 334 0.81 12.79 19.97
CA VAL A 334 0.39 11.40 20.19
C VAL A 334 0.10 10.70 18.85
N PHE A 335 -0.71 11.31 17.98
CA PHE A 335 -1.05 10.72 16.69
C PHE A 335 0.16 10.64 15.72
N LEU A 336 1.04 11.64 15.71
CA LEU A 336 2.28 11.55 14.93
C LEU A 336 3.20 10.45 15.45
N GLY A 337 3.33 10.32 16.78
CA GLY A 337 4.08 9.25 17.43
C GLY A 337 3.51 7.85 17.12
N LEU A 338 2.18 7.71 17.08
CA LEU A 338 1.52 6.47 16.66
C LEU A 338 1.84 6.13 15.21
N ALA A 339 1.76 7.10 14.30
CA ALA A 339 2.14 6.92 12.90
C ALA A 339 3.62 6.47 12.77
N GLY A 340 4.52 7.15 13.49
CA GLY A 340 5.95 6.86 13.57
C GLY A 340 6.29 5.50 14.19
N GLY A 341 5.44 5.02 15.10
CA GLY A 341 5.58 3.72 15.75
C GLY A 341 5.11 2.55 14.89
N MET A 342 4.13 2.79 14.01
CA MET A 342 3.70 1.82 12.99
C MET A 342 4.78 1.68 11.92
N THR A 343 5.22 2.82 11.38
CA THR A 343 6.30 2.89 10.40
C THR A 343 7.15 4.11 10.70
N TYR A 344 8.47 4.03 10.58
CA TYR A 344 9.35 5.12 11.02
C TYR A 344 9.30 6.36 10.09
N TYR A 345 8.80 6.24 8.85
CA TYR A 345 8.82 7.33 7.86
C TYR A 345 8.12 8.64 8.31
N PRO A 346 6.93 8.62 8.94
CA PRO A 346 6.33 9.79 9.57
C PRO A 346 7.21 10.56 10.55
N LEU A 347 8.24 9.95 11.15
CA LEU A 347 9.16 10.68 12.03
C LEU A 347 10.00 11.72 11.28
N PHE A 348 10.19 11.57 9.96
CA PHE A 348 10.81 12.60 9.12
C PHE A 348 9.95 13.87 8.98
N LEU A 349 8.71 13.87 9.48
CA LEU A 349 7.88 15.07 9.62
C LEU A 349 8.27 15.93 10.83
N LEU A 350 9.04 15.40 11.78
CA LEU A 350 9.43 16.12 13.00
C LEU A 350 10.07 17.49 12.72
N PRO A 351 11.03 17.67 11.78
CA PRO A 351 11.60 18.99 11.52
C PRO A 351 10.53 20.05 11.16
N LEU A 352 9.55 19.69 10.33
CA LEU A 352 8.45 20.56 9.94
C LEU A 352 7.51 20.87 11.12
N TRP A 353 7.09 19.84 11.86
CA TRP A 353 6.11 19.96 12.95
C TRP A 353 6.69 20.65 14.18
N LEU A 354 7.96 20.38 14.52
CA LEU A 354 8.69 21.08 15.58
C LEU A 354 8.83 22.56 15.25
N SER A 355 9.14 22.90 13.99
CA SER A 355 9.20 24.29 13.54
C SER A 355 7.84 24.98 13.57
N PHE A 356 6.76 24.29 13.22
CA PHE A 356 5.39 24.82 13.34
C PHE A 356 5.02 25.14 14.80
N TYR A 357 5.35 24.26 15.74
CA TYR A 357 5.09 24.46 17.18
C TYR A 357 6.17 25.25 17.92
N TRP A 358 7.26 25.63 17.25
CA TRP A 358 8.37 26.38 17.84
C TRP A 358 7.90 27.63 18.57
N PRO A 359 7.01 28.47 18.01
CA PRO A 359 6.57 29.67 18.71
C PRO A 359 5.74 29.35 19.95
N ARG A 360 4.90 28.31 19.90
CA ARG A 360 3.97 27.92 20.97
C ARG A 360 3.68 26.42 20.93
N GLY A 361 3.84 25.74 22.06
CA GLY A 361 3.39 24.36 22.24
C GLY A 361 4.42 23.27 21.89
N LEU A 362 5.66 23.64 21.54
CA LEU A 362 6.76 22.71 21.23
C LEU A 362 6.89 21.57 22.25
N TYR A 363 7.05 21.90 23.54
CA TYR A 363 7.24 20.89 24.58
C TYR A 363 6.02 19.97 24.76
N ARG A 364 4.81 20.50 24.59
CA ARG A 364 3.57 19.71 24.68
C ARG A 364 3.49 18.71 23.53
N PHE A 365 3.91 19.13 22.34
CA PHE A 365 3.98 18.28 21.16
C PHE A 365 5.04 17.18 21.33
N ILE A 366 6.26 17.55 21.72
CA ILE A 366 7.34 16.59 21.99
C ILE A 366 6.93 15.59 23.08
N SER A 367 6.29 16.05 24.17
CA SER A 367 5.80 15.14 25.21
C SER A 367 4.76 14.16 24.68
N GLY A 368 3.87 14.61 23.78
CA GLY A 368 2.89 13.72 23.14
C GLY A 368 3.55 12.62 22.31
N VAL A 369 4.52 12.99 21.47
CA VAL A 369 5.31 12.03 20.67
C VAL A 369 6.06 11.07 21.60
N GLY A 370 6.79 11.61 22.59
CA GLY A 370 7.60 10.84 23.52
C GLY A 370 6.80 9.83 24.34
N VAL A 371 5.64 10.22 24.87
CA VAL A 371 4.77 9.32 25.65
C VAL A 371 4.34 8.11 24.83
N VAL A 372 3.96 8.30 23.56
CA VAL A 372 3.54 7.18 22.70
C VAL A 372 4.71 6.29 22.35
N LEU A 373 5.85 6.86 21.98
CA LEU A 373 7.04 6.06 21.65
C LEU A 373 7.51 5.25 22.87
N VAL A 374 7.49 5.82 24.08
CA VAL A 374 7.81 5.10 25.31
C VAL A 374 6.80 3.98 25.58
N LEU A 375 5.50 4.24 25.41
CA LEU A 375 4.46 3.22 25.56
C LEU A 375 4.66 2.07 24.58
N LEU A 376 4.95 2.37 23.30
CA LEU A 376 5.23 1.34 22.30
C LEU A 376 6.48 0.54 22.67
N VAL A 377 7.56 1.19 23.09
CA VAL A 377 8.76 0.49 23.58
C VAL A 377 8.45 -0.39 24.78
N PHE A 378 7.57 0.05 25.69
CA PHE A 378 7.14 -0.75 26.85
C PHE A 378 6.30 -1.97 26.42
N VAL A 379 5.35 -1.80 25.48
CA VAL A 379 4.58 -2.92 24.91
C VAL A 379 5.50 -3.93 24.24
N LEU A 380 6.52 -3.45 23.53
CA LEU A 380 7.53 -4.27 22.88
C LEU A 380 8.56 -4.84 23.86
N PHE A 381 8.68 -4.29 25.07
CA PHE A 381 9.55 -4.85 26.11
C PHE A 381 9.12 -6.27 26.51
N SER A 382 7.83 -6.57 26.32
CA SER A 382 7.28 -7.91 26.51
C SER A 382 7.67 -8.91 25.42
N SER A 383 8.33 -8.49 24.34
CA SER A 383 8.81 -9.36 23.26
C SER A 383 10.33 -9.56 23.29
N SER A 384 10.79 -10.72 22.85
CA SER A 384 12.21 -11.10 22.78
C SER A 384 12.92 -10.36 21.63
N GLY A 385 13.14 -9.06 21.75
CA GLY A 385 13.74 -8.28 20.66
C GLY A 385 13.76 -6.75 20.81
N VAL A 386 13.58 -6.22 22.02
CA VAL A 386 13.36 -4.78 22.28
C VAL A 386 14.39 -3.87 21.58
N VAL A 387 15.68 -4.18 21.67
CA VAL A 387 16.75 -3.36 21.07
C VAL A 387 16.62 -3.30 19.55
N HIS A 388 16.30 -4.44 18.93
CA HIS A 388 16.07 -4.51 17.49
C HIS A 388 14.81 -3.70 17.11
N SER A 389 13.70 -3.88 17.84
CA SER A 389 12.45 -3.12 17.62
C SER A 389 12.62 -1.61 17.80
N VAL A 390 13.41 -1.16 18.78
CA VAL A 390 13.74 0.25 18.99
C VAL A 390 14.54 0.81 17.81
N ARG A 391 15.54 0.06 17.32
CA ARG A 391 16.32 0.47 16.14
C ARG A 391 15.43 0.59 14.90
N LEU A 392 14.47 -0.32 14.71
CA LEU A 392 13.49 -0.23 13.63
C LEU A 392 12.54 0.97 13.78
N MET A 393 12.09 1.25 15.00
CA MET A 393 11.16 2.36 15.27
C MET A 393 11.75 3.72 14.90
N PHE A 394 13.07 3.89 15.07
CA PHE A 394 13.77 5.13 14.73
C PHE A 394 14.50 5.08 13.38
N GLY A 395 14.40 3.98 12.62
CA GLY A 395 15.13 3.82 11.36
C GLY A 395 16.64 3.90 11.51
N LEU A 396 17.20 3.40 12.63
CA LEU A 396 18.64 3.44 12.95
C LEU A 396 19.45 2.34 12.25
N TYR A 397 18.82 1.57 11.36
CA TYR A 397 19.51 0.62 10.49
C TYR A 397 19.96 1.32 9.20
N PRO A 398 21.08 0.88 8.60
CA PRO A 398 21.36 1.27 7.23
C PRO A 398 20.15 0.88 6.35
N PRO A 399 19.80 1.69 5.34
CA PRO A 399 18.71 1.34 4.44
C PRO A 399 19.00 -0.03 3.85
N ALA A 400 18.03 -0.96 3.92
CA ALA A 400 18.19 -2.30 3.34
C ALA A 400 18.64 -2.17 1.89
N MET A 401 19.66 -2.90 1.44
CA MET A 401 20.20 -2.80 0.08
C MET A 401 19.83 -3.99 -0.80
N ASP A 402 19.29 -5.05 -0.18
CA ASP A 402 18.93 -6.32 -0.80
C ASP A 402 17.42 -6.54 -0.72
N ASN A 403 16.89 -7.46 -1.55
CA ASN A 403 15.47 -7.82 -1.60
C ASN A 403 14.52 -6.61 -1.79
N LEU A 404 14.96 -5.66 -2.61
CA LEU A 404 14.21 -4.45 -2.91
C LEU A 404 13.08 -4.73 -3.90
N ARG A 405 12.01 -3.95 -3.80
CA ARG A 405 10.84 -4.05 -4.69
C ARG A 405 10.67 -2.78 -5.50
N GLY A 406 9.94 -2.90 -6.61
CA GLY A 406 9.63 -1.77 -7.47
C GLY A 406 10.73 -1.49 -8.48
N ILE A 407 11.11 -0.22 -8.61
CA ILE A 407 12.15 0.23 -9.55
C ILE A 407 13.53 -0.27 -9.13
N TRP A 408 13.69 -0.56 -7.84
CA TRP A 408 14.92 -1.05 -7.23
C TRP A 408 15.02 -2.58 -7.28
N ASP A 409 13.99 -3.26 -7.82
CA ASP A 409 13.93 -4.71 -7.90
C ASP A 409 14.85 -5.24 -9.01
N MET A 410 15.91 -5.95 -8.63
CA MET A 410 16.84 -6.53 -9.59
C MET A 410 16.17 -7.58 -10.48
N SER A 411 15.12 -8.26 -10.01
CA SER A 411 14.36 -9.23 -10.81
C SER A 411 13.57 -8.60 -11.96
N LEU A 412 13.41 -7.27 -11.95
CA LEU A 412 12.75 -6.49 -13.00
C LEU A 412 13.76 -5.70 -13.86
N ASN A 413 15.04 -6.05 -13.80
CA ASN A 413 16.17 -5.29 -14.34
C ASN A 413 16.08 -3.83 -13.86
N GLY A 414 15.86 -3.66 -12.55
CA GLY A 414 15.72 -2.39 -11.86
C GLY A 414 17.04 -1.62 -11.77
N TRP A 415 16.98 -0.43 -11.20
CA TRP A 415 18.17 0.37 -10.95
C TRP A 415 19.00 -0.19 -9.80
N SER A 416 20.32 0.00 -9.89
CA SER A 416 21.24 -0.41 -8.84
C SER A 416 20.87 0.21 -7.48
N SER A 417 20.92 -0.62 -6.43
CA SER A 417 20.62 -0.21 -5.05
C SER A 417 21.47 0.99 -4.58
N TYR A 418 22.68 1.15 -5.14
CA TYR A 418 23.60 2.24 -4.79
C TYR A 418 23.03 3.63 -5.11
N TYR A 419 22.21 3.76 -6.15
CA TYR A 419 21.57 5.03 -6.50
C TYR A 419 20.53 5.50 -5.47
N ARG A 420 20.16 4.67 -4.49
CA ARG A 420 19.26 5.06 -3.40
C ARG A 420 19.91 5.97 -2.38
N ILE A 421 21.22 5.87 -2.19
CA ILE A 421 21.96 6.71 -1.23
C ILE A 421 21.83 8.20 -1.56
N PRO A 422 22.09 8.67 -2.80
CA PRO A 422 21.88 10.08 -3.14
C PRO A 422 20.42 10.50 -3.05
N VAL A 423 19.46 9.64 -3.41
CA VAL A 423 18.01 9.93 -3.26
C VAL A 423 17.63 10.09 -1.79
N LEU A 424 18.15 9.22 -0.91
CA LEU A 424 17.97 9.31 0.54
C LEU A 424 18.61 10.58 1.10
N ALA A 425 19.82 10.94 0.66
CA ALA A 425 20.49 12.17 1.08
C ALA A 425 19.67 13.41 0.67
N ALA A 426 19.16 13.44 -0.56
CA ALA A 426 18.26 14.49 -1.03
C ALA A 426 16.96 14.55 -0.23
N PHE A 427 16.38 13.40 0.11
CA PHE A 427 15.20 13.30 0.97
C PHE A 427 15.45 13.85 2.38
N VAL A 428 16.56 13.48 3.03
CA VAL A 428 16.91 13.97 4.37
C VAL A 428 17.18 15.47 4.34
N ALA A 429 17.86 15.96 3.29
CA ALA A 429 18.07 17.40 3.06
C ALA A 429 16.74 18.13 2.90
N LEU A 430 15.81 17.59 2.10
CA LEU A 430 14.47 18.13 1.93
C LEU A 430 13.71 18.18 3.25
N ALA A 431 13.63 17.07 3.99
CA ALA A 431 12.92 17.00 5.27
C ALA A 431 13.51 17.97 6.30
N SER A 432 14.84 18.05 6.40
CA SER A 432 15.54 18.94 7.33
C SER A 432 15.36 20.42 6.95
N SER A 433 15.36 20.74 5.64
CA SER A 433 15.14 22.10 5.16
C SER A 433 13.78 22.66 5.61
N LEU A 434 12.78 21.78 5.81
CA LEU A 434 11.45 22.16 6.26
C LEU A 434 11.41 22.70 7.70
N ALA A 435 12.46 22.46 8.50
CA ALA A 435 12.62 23.13 9.79
C ALA A 435 12.78 24.64 9.64
N LEU A 436 13.47 25.08 8.58
CA LEU A 436 13.80 26.49 8.35
C LEU A 436 12.81 27.14 7.38
N TRP A 437 12.44 26.44 6.31
CA TRP A 437 11.58 26.92 5.24
C TRP A 437 10.25 26.15 5.20
N PRO A 438 9.09 26.76 4.91
CA PRO A 438 8.84 28.20 4.80
C PRO A 438 8.97 28.93 6.15
N ALA A 439 9.30 30.21 6.10
CA ALA A 439 9.56 31.03 7.30
C ALA A 439 8.30 31.21 8.18
N GLN A 440 7.14 31.45 7.56
CA GLN A 440 5.86 31.48 8.24
C GLN A 440 5.10 30.19 7.94
N LYS A 441 4.88 29.39 8.99
CA LYS A 441 4.16 28.10 8.88
C LYS A 441 2.71 28.28 9.32
N ASN A 442 1.78 27.96 8.43
CA ASN A 442 0.34 27.92 8.69
C ASN A 442 -0.18 26.49 8.46
N LEU A 443 -1.47 26.25 8.72
CA LEU A 443 -2.07 24.93 8.50
C LEU A 443 -1.92 24.44 7.04
N GLY A 444 -1.98 25.35 6.06
CA GLY A 444 -1.79 25.02 4.65
C GLY A 444 -0.39 24.49 4.36
N THR A 445 0.66 25.17 4.84
CA THR A 445 2.04 24.69 4.66
C THR A 445 2.30 23.41 5.44
N LEU A 446 1.71 23.25 6.62
CA LEU A 446 1.78 22.00 7.38
C LEU A 446 1.20 20.83 6.59
N LEU A 447 0.03 21.02 5.95
CA LEU A 447 -0.61 20.02 5.09
C LEU A 447 0.24 19.69 3.84
N SER A 448 0.63 20.69 3.05
CA SER A 448 1.33 20.46 1.78
C SER A 448 2.72 19.88 2.01
N CYS A 449 3.48 20.42 2.96
CA CYS A 449 4.83 19.94 3.24
C CYS A 449 4.80 18.56 3.93
N SER A 450 3.79 18.24 4.75
CA SER A 450 3.65 16.88 5.27
C SER A 450 3.34 15.89 4.17
N ALA A 451 2.42 16.22 3.25
CA ALA A 451 2.17 15.42 2.06
C ALA A 451 3.43 15.27 1.20
N ALA A 452 4.20 16.34 1.01
CA ALA A 452 5.42 16.33 0.20
C ALA A 452 6.48 15.38 0.78
N VAL A 453 6.73 15.43 2.09
CA VAL A 453 7.65 14.50 2.75
C VAL A 453 7.16 13.06 2.58
N MET A 454 5.86 12.80 2.80
CA MET A 454 5.32 11.45 2.64
C MET A 454 5.36 10.94 1.20
N VAL A 455 5.17 11.79 0.18
CA VAL A 455 5.42 11.42 -1.23
C VAL A 455 6.91 11.16 -1.43
N ALA A 456 7.79 12.01 -0.91
CA ALA A 456 9.23 11.90 -1.09
C ALA A 456 9.80 10.60 -0.48
N THR A 457 9.18 10.06 0.57
CA THR A 457 9.55 8.74 1.13
C THR A 457 9.43 7.62 0.10
N GLN A 458 8.51 7.74 -0.85
CA GLN A 458 8.22 6.71 -1.86
C GLN A 458 9.38 6.49 -2.84
N PHE A 459 10.25 7.47 -3.02
CA PHE A 459 11.35 7.37 -3.97
C PHE A 459 12.51 6.52 -3.46
N TRP A 460 12.74 6.47 -2.15
CA TRP A 460 13.91 5.77 -1.61
C TRP A 460 13.56 4.54 -0.78
N HIS A 461 12.32 4.42 -0.27
CA HIS A 461 11.97 3.25 0.54
C HIS A 461 12.08 1.97 -0.29
N GLY A 462 12.63 0.92 0.30
CA GLY A 462 12.96 -0.32 -0.43
C GLY A 462 11.76 -1.23 -0.72
N TYR A 463 10.59 -0.91 -0.15
CA TYR A 463 9.49 -1.86 -0.04
C TYR A 463 8.25 -1.38 -0.81
N GLY A 464 7.61 -2.26 -1.58
CA GLY A 464 6.39 -1.95 -2.33
C GLY A 464 6.54 -1.00 -3.53
N GLY A 465 7.71 -0.42 -3.81
CA GLY A 465 7.95 0.27 -5.09
C GLY A 465 7.10 1.52 -5.36
N GLY A 466 6.73 2.28 -4.32
CA GLY A 466 5.92 3.49 -4.46
C GLY A 466 4.40 3.27 -4.46
N ILE A 467 3.94 2.06 -4.13
CA ILE A 467 2.51 1.75 -3.97
C ILE A 467 1.94 2.19 -2.61
N TYR A 468 2.75 2.72 -1.67
CA TYR A 468 2.28 3.15 -0.34
C TYR A 468 1.57 4.51 -0.37
N MET A 469 0.64 4.69 -1.30
CA MET A 469 0.02 5.99 -1.56
C MET A 469 -0.83 6.50 -0.41
N ALA A 470 -1.46 5.62 0.38
CA ALA A 470 -2.27 6.01 1.54
C ALA A 470 -1.51 6.91 2.50
N TRP A 471 -0.19 6.75 2.63
CA TRP A 471 0.64 7.53 3.53
C TRP A 471 0.62 9.04 3.23
N TYR A 472 0.41 9.41 1.96
CA TYR A 472 0.35 10.82 1.54
C TYR A 472 -1.01 11.22 0.97
N LEU A 473 -1.81 10.29 0.46
CA LEU A 473 -3.00 10.57 -0.35
C LEU A 473 -4.05 11.42 0.39
N PRO A 474 -4.44 11.13 1.65
CA PRO A 474 -5.38 11.97 2.38
C PRO A 474 -4.85 13.40 2.59
N LEU A 475 -3.55 13.55 2.88
CA LEU A 475 -2.91 14.86 3.07
C LEU A 475 -2.78 15.64 1.76
N LEU A 476 -2.51 14.95 0.65
CA LEU A 476 -2.54 15.49 -0.71
C LEU A 476 -3.94 15.99 -1.06
N LEU A 477 -4.97 15.18 -0.81
CA LEU A 477 -6.36 15.56 -1.08
C LEU A 477 -6.79 16.76 -0.23
N LEU A 478 -6.48 16.76 1.07
CA LEU A 478 -6.72 17.93 1.92
C LEU A 478 -5.96 19.16 1.43
N THR A 479 -4.77 18.99 0.85
CA THR A 479 -4.00 20.08 0.23
C THR A 479 -4.67 20.63 -1.03
N ILE A 480 -5.28 19.77 -1.85
CA ILE A 480 -5.98 20.17 -3.08
C ILE A 480 -7.29 20.90 -2.75
N PHE A 481 -8.03 20.43 -1.74
CA PHE A 481 -9.35 20.98 -1.40
C PHE A 481 -9.33 22.13 -0.39
N ARG A 482 -8.19 22.43 0.25
CA ARG A 482 -8.18 23.48 1.28
C ARG A 482 -8.43 24.88 0.70
N PRO A 483 -9.13 25.74 1.43
CA PRO A 483 -9.22 27.17 1.15
C PRO A 483 -7.93 27.91 1.49
N ASN A 484 -7.94 29.24 1.34
CA ASN A 484 -6.84 30.04 1.87
C ASN A 484 -6.84 29.96 3.40
N LEU A 485 -5.72 29.48 3.97
CA LEU A 485 -5.53 29.26 5.40
C LEU A 485 -4.36 30.09 5.95
N GLU A 486 -4.03 31.21 5.30
CA GLU A 486 -2.91 32.09 5.70
C GLU A 486 -3.01 32.57 7.15
N ASP A 487 -4.23 32.83 7.64
CA ASP A 487 -4.46 33.32 9.01
C ASP A 487 -4.29 32.24 10.11
N ARG A 488 -4.18 30.97 9.72
CA ARG A 488 -4.11 29.82 10.64
C ARG A 488 -2.66 29.49 11.02
N VAL A 489 -1.95 30.48 11.58
CA VAL A 489 -0.58 30.34 12.10
C VAL A 489 -0.60 29.80 13.54
N ALA A 490 0.41 29.05 13.95
CA ALA A 490 0.52 28.51 15.31
C ALA A 490 0.32 29.57 16.41
N LEU A 491 0.80 30.79 16.19
CA LEU A 491 0.65 31.92 17.12
C LEU A 491 -0.82 32.30 17.38
N THR A 492 -1.67 32.29 16.35
CA THR A 492 -3.07 32.74 16.43
C THR A 492 -4.01 31.63 16.90
N VAL A 493 -3.68 30.38 16.57
CA VAL A 493 -4.58 29.24 16.78
C VAL A 493 -4.36 28.49 18.09
N LEU A 494 -3.13 28.51 18.64
CA LEU A 494 -2.80 27.76 19.85
C LEU A 494 -3.16 28.60 21.09
N ALA A 495 -4.14 28.11 21.87
CA ALA A 495 -4.62 28.78 23.06
C ALA A 495 -3.53 28.93 24.15
N GLU A 496 -3.49 30.11 24.76
CA GLU A 496 -2.69 30.43 25.94
C GLU A 496 -3.29 29.76 27.19
N GLY A 497 -2.96 28.49 27.41
CA GLY A 497 -3.15 27.84 28.70
C GLY A 497 -4.25 26.78 28.77
N TRP A 498 -4.20 26.00 29.86
CA TRP A 498 -5.11 24.89 30.18
C TRP A 498 -6.52 25.36 30.60
N LEU A 499 -6.71 26.66 30.83
CA LEU A 499 -7.95 27.22 31.37
C LEU A 499 -8.62 28.12 30.33
N PRO A 500 -9.95 28.01 30.12
CA PRO A 500 -10.68 28.93 29.27
C PRO A 500 -10.57 30.34 29.84
N ARG A 501 -10.13 31.31 29.02
CA ARG A 501 -10.29 32.73 29.36
C ARG A 501 -11.76 32.97 29.59
N ARG A 502 -12.14 33.20 30.85
CA ARG A 502 -13.44 33.76 31.21
C ARG A 502 -13.49 35.13 30.55
N MET A 503 -14.22 35.23 29.45
CA MET A 503 -14.40 36.48 28.71
C MET A 503 -15.09 37.45 29.67
N SER A 504 -14.37 38.43 30.18
CA SER A 504 -14.95 39.55 30.91
C SER A 504 -15.81 40.32 29.93
N LEU A 505 -17.13 40.18 30.06
CA LEU A 505 -18.10 41.07 29.46
C LEU A 505 -17.77 42.50 29.93
N LEU A 506 -17.13 43.29 29.06
CA LEU A 506 -17.12 44.73 29.21
C LEU A 506 -18.56 45.22 28.90
N PRO A 507 -19.20 46.02 29.78
CA PRO A 507 -20.49 46.58 29.47
C PRO A 507 -20.31 47.60 28.36
N THR A 508 -20.89 47.33 27.19
CA THR A 508 -21.09 48.34 26.16
C THR A 508 -22.03 49.41 26.72
N GLY A 509 -21.48 50.61 26.90
CA GLY A 509 -22.22 51.78 27.34
C GLY A 509 -23.38 52.05 26.39
N LYS A 510 -24.59 52.12 26.95
CA LYS A 510 -25.77 52.65 26.28
C LYS A 510 -25.49 54.11 25.91
N ALA A 511 -25.41 54.39 24.61
CA ALA A 511 -25.56 55.75 24.10
C ALA A 511 -27.01 56.19 24.35
N ALA A 512 -27.19 57.11 25.29
CA ALA A 512 -28.47 57.76 25.55
C ALA A 512 -28.76 58.75 24.42
N PHE A 513 -29.88 58.53 23.73
CA PHE A 513 -30.49 59.48 22.80
C PHE A 513 -30.99 60.67 23.62
N SER A 514 -30.36 61.84 23.47
CA SER A 514 -30.84 63.11 24.03
C SER A 514 -31.47 63.92 22.91
N SER A 515 -32.80 63.90 22.83
CA SER A 515 -33.59 64.88 22.12
C SER A 515 -33.71 66.14 22.98
N SER A 516 -33.21 67.28 22.49
CA SER A 516 -33.60 68.59 23.01
C SER A 516 -33.58 69.65 21.90
N HIS A 517 -34.77 70.17 21.65
CA HIS A 517 -35.11 71.43 20.98
C HIS A 517 -34.09 72.56 21.09
N VAL A 518 -33.92 73.34 20.01
CA VAL A 518 -33.97 74.83 19.91
C VAL A 518 -34.14 75.12 18.39
N SER A 519 -35.30 75.60 17.95
CA SER A 519 -35.62 77.00 17.55
C SER A 519 -34.81 77.54 16.39
#